data_AF-X1TUZ1-F1
#
_entry.id   AF-X1TUZ1-F1
#
_cell.length_a   1.000
_cell.length_b   1.000
_cell.length_c   1.000
_cell.angle_alpha   90.00
_cell.angle_beta   90.00
_cell.angle_gamma   90.00
#
_symmetry.space_group_name_H-M   'P 1'
#
loop_
_entity.id
_entity.type
_entity.pdbx_description
1 polymer ?
#
loop_
_entity_poly.entity_id
_entity_poly.type
_entity_poly.pdbx_seq_one_letter_code
_entity_poly.pdbx_strand_id
1 'polypeptide(L)' 'MSELATLVYINTRTIYEGRVKMNNQPMNVIPMVIESGARGERAFDIYSLLLRERIVMLGMPINDQ' A
#
# COMPACT_ATOMS: atom_id res chain seq x y z
N MET A 1 -9.98 -37.32 22.12
CA MET A 1 -8.62 -36.82 22.41
C MET A 1 -7.72 -37.12 21.21
N SER A 2 -7.66 -36.30 20.17
CA SER A 2 -8.55 -35.23 19.67
C SER A 2 -7.92 -34.77 18.36
N GLU A 3 -8.69 -34.76 17.27
CA GLU A 3 -8.29 -34.20 15.96
C GLU A 3 -7.75 -32.76 16.07
N LEU A 4 -8.12 -32.05 17.14
CA LEU A 4 -7.60 -30.73 17.52
C LEU A 4 -6.09 -30.71 17.78
N ALA A 5 -5.49 -31.80 18.29
CA ALA A 5 -4.04 -31.86 18.53
C ALA A 5 -3.26 -31.89 17.21
N THR A 6 -3.80 -32.58 16.20
CA THR A 6 -3.25 -32.63 14.85
C THR A 6 -3.42 -31.30 14.14
N LEU A 7 -4.58 -30.64 14.27
CA LEU A 7 -4.82 -29.33 13.65
C LEU A 7 -3.91 -28.23 14.25
N VAL A 8 -3.65 -28.26 15.56
CA VAL A 8 -2.70 -27.36 16.24
C VAL A 8 -1.24 -27.66 15.85
N TYR A 9 -0.87 -28.94 15.71
CA TYR A 9 0.45 -29.35 15.23
C TYR A 9 0.68 -28.98 13.75
N ILE A 10 -0.34 -29.10 12.89
CA ILE A 10 -0.28 -28.66 11.48
C ILE A 10 -0.20 -27.13 11.38
N ASN A 11 -0.98 -26.41 12.20
CA ASN A 11 -0.95 -24.95 12.20
C ASN A 11 0.41 -24.43 12.61
N THR A 12 1.03 -24.94 13.68
CA THR A 12 2.33 -24.44 14.16
C THR A 12 3.50 -24.81 13.23
N ARG A 13 3.53 -26.02 12.66
CA ARG A 13 4.63 -26.43 11.77
C ARG A 13 4.64 -25.66 10.45
N THR A 14 3.48 -25.38 9.85
CA THR A 14 3.40 -24.66 8.56
C THR A 14 3.88 -23.21 8.65
N ILE A 15 3.76 -22.57 9.83
CA ILE A 15 4.28 -21.21 10.05
C ILE A 15 5.81 -21.18 10.21
N TYR A 16 6.42 -22.25 10.72
CA TYR A 16 7.89 -22.37 10.85
C TYR A 16 8.54 -23.01 9.62
N GLU A 17 7.84 -23.86 8.87
CA GLU A 17 8.28 -24.46 7.59
C GLU A 17 7.99 -23.52 6.41
N GLY A 18 8.55 -22.30 6.45
CA GLY A 18 9.12 -21.61 5.29
C GLY A 18 8.29 -21.35 4.03
N ARG A 19 6.95 -21.47 4.01
CA ARG A 19 6.13 -21.25 2.79
C ARG A 19 4.75 -20.64 3.04
N VAL A 20 4.69 -19.38 3.48
CA VAL A 20 3.89 -18.29 2.87
C VAL A 20 4.53 -17.01 3.35
N LYS A 21 5.43 -16.43 2.55
CA LYS A 21 5.71 -15.01 2.71
C LYS A 21 4.42 -14.31 2.31
N MET A 22 3.69 -13.75 3.28
CA MET A 22 2.71 -12.73 2.95
C MET A 22 3.50 -11.65 2.24
N ASN A 23 3.25 -11.49 0.95
CA ASN A 23 3.86 -10.45 0.14
C ASN A 23 3.26 -9.11 0.59
N ASN A 24 3.60 -8.65 1.80
CA ASN A 24 3.30 -7.32 2.29
C ASN A 24 4.27 -6.32 1.66
N GLN A 25 4.41 -6.39 0.34
CA GLN A 25 5.01 -5.34 -0.46
C GLN A 25 3.94 -4.25 -0.48
N PRO A 26 4.15 -3.09 0.18
CA PRO A 26 3.26 -1.97 -0.06
C PRO A 26 3.28 -1.73 -1.57
N MET A 27 2.16 -1.98 -2.24
CA MET A 27 1.98 -1.48 -3.60
C MET A 27 2.25 0.01 -3.53
N ASN A 28 2.89 0.59 -4.55
CA ASN A 28 3.17 2.02 -4.61
C ASN A 28 1.85 2.79 -4.81
N VAL A 29 1.00 2.78 -3.79
CA VAL A 29 -0.32 3.40 -3.77
C VAL A 29 -0.09 4.88 -3.58
N ILE A 30 -0.44 5.65 -4.60
CA ILE A 30 -0.44 7.10 -4.52
C ILE A 30 -1.68 7.51 -3.71
N PRO A 31 -1.51 8.24 -2.59
CA PRO A 31 -2.64 8.66 -1.78
C PRO A 31 -3.51 9.68 -2.53
N MET A 32 -4.81 9.60 -2.26
CA MET A 32 -5.81 10.51 -2.80
C MET A 32 -6.20 11.54 -1.74
N VAL A 33 -6.41 12.78 -2.16
CA VAL A 33 -6.81 13.92 -1.35
C VAL A 33 -8.17 14.41 -1.85
N ILE A 34 -9.08 14.68 -0.92
CA ILE A 34 -10.39 15.26 -1.22
C ILE A 34 -10.35 16.75 -0.81
N GLU A 35 -10.64 17.63 -1.76
CA GLU A 35 -10.80 19.06 -1.54
C GLU A 35 -12.29 19.44 -1.61
N SER A 36 -12.80 20.04 -0.53
CA SER A 36 -14.17 20.56 -0.48
C SER A 36 -14.21 21.98 -1.04
N GLY A 37 -15.04 22.23 -2.05
CA GLY A 37 -15.29 23.56 -2.62
C GLY A 37 -16.77 23.93 -2.61
N ALA A 38 -17.08 25.19 -2.95
CA ALA A 38 -18.46 25.71 -2.95
C ALA A 38 -19.43 25.01 -3.92
N ARG A 39 -18.92 24.21 -4.87
CA ARG A 39 -19.70 23.42 -5.83
C ARG A 39 -19.57 21.91 -5.64
N GLY A 40 -19.04 21.47 -4.49
CA GLY A 40 -18.86 20.06 -4.15
C GLY A 40 -17.41 19.66 -3.87
N GLU A 41 -17.19 18.36 -3.73
CA GLU A 41 -15.89 17.75 -3.44
C GLU A 41 -15.15 17.35 -4.73
N ARG A 42 -13.85 17.54 -4.74
CA ARG A 42 -12.96 17.13 -5.82
C ARG A 42 -11.88 16.24 -5.27
N ALA A 43 -11.70 15.08 -5.89
CA ALA A 43 -10.62 14.16 -5.55
C ALA A 43 -9.42 14.40 -6.47
N PHE A 44 -8.24 14.49 -5.88
CA PHE A 44 -6.96 14.60 -6.57
C PHE A 44 -6.02 13.52 -6.03
N ASP A 45 -5.16 12.97 -6.88
CA ASP A 45 -3.95 12.34 -6.35
C ASP A 45 -3.02 13.43 -5.78
N ILE A 46 -2.13 13.05 -4.86
CA ILE A 46 -1.25 14.02 -4.20
C ILE A 46 -0.34 14.77 -5.19
N TYR A 47 0.10 14.14 -6.28
CA TYR A 47 0.99 14.80 -7.27
C TYR A 47 0.23 15.82 -8.11
N SER A 48 -1.00 15.51 -8.53
CA SER A 48 -1.91 16.41 -9.23
C SER A 48 -2.28 17.62 -8.38
N LEU A 49 -2.49 17.43 -7.08
CA LEU A 49 -2.75 18.52 -6.14
C LEU A 49 -1.55 19.48 -6.09
N LEU A 50 -0.34 18.95 -5.95
CA LEU A 50 0.89 19.74 -5.89
C LEU A 50 1.19 20.45 -7.21
N LEU A 51 1.01 19.78 -8.35
CA LEU A 51 1.16 20.39 -9.69
C LEU A 51 0.22 21.58 -9.89
N ARG A 52 -1.02 21.47 -9.42
CA ARG A 52 -1.98 22.58 -9.43
C ARG A 52 -1.51 23.78 -8.60
N GLU A 53 -0.84 23.51 -7.48
CA GLU A 53 -0.17 24.52 -6.63
C GLU A 53 1.21 24.95 -7.16
N ARG A 54 1.61 24.46 -8.34
CA ARG A 54 2.90 24.72 -9.00
C ARG A 54 4.11 24.19 -8.20
N ILE A 55 3.92 23.08 -7.49
CA ILE A 55 4.95 22.37 -6.73
C ILE A 55 5.29 21.07 -7.48
N VAL A 56 6.59 20.85 -7.73
CA VAL A 56 7.11 19.64 -8.39
C VAL A 56 8.01 18.88 -7.43
N MET A 57 7.75 17.58 -7.26
CA MET A 57 8.54 16.69 -6.42
C MET A 57 9.63 15.99 -7.25
N LEU A 58 10.89 16.11 -6.82
CA LEU A 58 12.02 15.37 -7.39
C LEU A 58 12.37 14.20 -6.46
N GLY A 59 11.72 13.05 -6.67
CA GLY A 59 11.92 11.85 -5.86
C GLY A 59 12.93 10.86 -6.44
N MET A 60 13.48 11.14 -7.62
CA MET A 60 14.35 10.24 -8.39
C MET A 60 15.60 10.98 -8.88
N PRO A 61 16.71 10.27 -9.16
CA PRO A 61 17.85 10.85 -9.86
C PRO A 61 17.41 11.47 -11.18
N ILE A 62 18.01 12.61 -11.53
CA ILE A 62 17.73 13.29 -12.80
C ILE A 62 18.36 12.46 -13.92
N ASN A 63 17.56 12.13 -14.93
CA ASN A 63 18.01 11.55 -16.19
C ASN A 63 17.45 12.38 -17.36
N ASP A 64 18.14 12.34 -18.49
CA ASP A 64 17.79 13.12 -19.70
C ASP A 64 16.89 12.33 -20.67
N GLN A 65 16.31 11.20 -20.23
CA GLN A 65 15.61 10.25 -21.10
C GLN A 65 14.16 10.66 -21.40
#